data_AF-A0A830HFC5-F1
#
_entry.id   AF-A0A830HFC5-F1
#
_cell.length_a   1.000
_cell.length_b   1.000
_cell.length_c   1.000
_cell.angle_alpha   90.00
_cell.angle_beta   90.00
_cell.angle_gamma   90.00
#
_symmetry.space_group_name_H-M   'P 1'
#
loop_
_entity.id
_entity.type
_entity.pdbx_description
1 polymer ?
#
loop_
_entity_poly.entity_id
_entity_poly.type
_entity_poly.pdbx_seq_one_letter_code
_entity_poly.pdbx_strand_id
1 'polypeptide(L)'
;MSVSLGSLGTKTSCSLRHHGNHSHSHSHSHSHSHSHSHSHSHSHSGVLKNTRLMTMASSSSSSTTAAALQVTSLELPPPLTSTTPGTWAYDTMSRRVLENIVQGTVVADNEHLLDNAARGRISLLEAELANAAETKLEHILHHANGENETSSNDEKAWRQLMQPYVERGDTWLSAPWLVTEFYLYRRILHATGYFDAKAPLHLHDPFALQKKKGLAACASAMSSLAPRVNAFAAADFGDDLDAKSDQLRLFVMLSLWGNRMDLSIWPSEGDGAASSARAAKAVEAALAESASNLLHDDADNAMKVIVNARRVDIVVDNAGFELVTDLALADALACAGGEGACVTLRVKGHPTYVSDVILEDVFETIDTLAASKEEAVAAMATRWKTHMRSGRWVVAPHDYWAQGFPFWTMPEDVVAAVSGADAVILKGDANYRRLLGDLQWPLSTPFAEVAGYMPAPTLALRTLKAELGCGMAEDRVAYAKAESDDWMVSGRFGVVQFWEGVGAGESCASVRAARTKEYFTM
;
A
#
# COMPACT_ATOMS: atom_id res chain seq x y z
N MET A 1 -38.45 13.35 59.71
CA MET A 1 -38.58 14.63 59.01
C MET A 1 -38.75 14.33 57.52
N SER A 2 -40.01 14.33 57.09
CA SER A 2 -40.59 14.81 55.82
C SER A 2 -39.59 15.11 54.67
N VAL A 3 -39.72 14.69 53.40
CA VAL A 3 -40.79 14.07 52.58
C VAL A 3 -40.14 13.30 51.42
N SER A 4 -40.84 12.29 50.92
CA SER A 4 -40.53 11.41 49.79
C SER A 4 -41.42 11.71 48.56
N LEU A 5 -41.00 11.21 47.38
CA LEU A 5 -41.74 10.96 46.11
C LEU A 5 -42.07 12.17 45.23
N GLY A 6 -42.06 12.14 43.90
CA GLY A 6 -41.85 11.10 42.87
C GLY A 6 -41.72 11.82 41.49
N SER A 7 -41.05 11.28 40.48
CA SER A 7 -41.49 10.22 39.53
C SER A 7 -42.04 10.76 38.19
N LEU A 8 -41.51 10.18 37.09
CA LEU A 8 -42.04 10.00 35.72
C LEU A 8 -41.93 11.12 34.67
N GLY A 9 -41.32 10.76 33.52
CA GLY A 9 -42.09 10.78 32.26
C GLY A 9 -41.43 11.35 31.00
N THR A 10 -40.82 10.45 30.20
CA THR A 10 -41.00 10.27 28.73
C THR A 10 -40.67 11.36 27.69
N LYS A 11 -39.86 10.94 26.69
CA LYS A 11 -40.01 11.02 25.19
C LYS A 11 -40.46 12.38 24.61
N THR A 12 -39.89 12.96 23.55
CA THR A 12 -39.62 12.38 22.22
C THR A 12 -38.90 13.43 21.37
N SER A 13 -37.97 12.99 20.53
CA SER A 13 -37.35 13.73 19.42
C SER A 13 -38.35 14.07 18.32
N CYS A 14 -38.28 15.27 17.75
CA CYS A 14 -38.99 15.63 16.52
C CYS A 14 -37.99 16.06 15.44
N SER A 15 -38.12 15.44 14.27
CA SER A 15 -37.34 15.70 13.05
C SER A 15 -37.87 16.92 12.31
N LEU A 16 -37.01 17.64 11.61
CA LEU A 16 -37.41 18.55 10.53
C LEU A 16 -36.51 18.35 9.31
N ARG A 17 -37.08 17.71 8.29
CA ARG A 17 -36.64 17.76 6.89
C ARG A 17 -37.06 19.12 6.30
N HIS A 18 -36.20 19.71 5.46
CA HIS A 18 -36.64 20.68 4.46
C HIS A 18 -36.04 20.39 3.09
N HIS A 19 -36.93 20.47 2.10
CA HIS A 19 -36.74 20.28 0.67
C HIS A 19 -36.47 21.62 -0.05
N GLY A 20 -35.91 21.51 -1.26
CA GLY A 20 -35.93 22.53 -2.32
C GLY A 20 -34.59 23.27 -2.45
N ASN A 21 -34.01 23.51 -3.62
CA ASN A 21 -34.56 23.47 -4.98
C ASN A 21 -33.42 23.38 -6.01
N HIS A 22 -33.66 22.66 -7.10
CA HIS A 22 -32.84 22.65 -8.31
C HIS A 22 -32.99 23.97 -9.09
N SER A 23 -31.90 24.46 -9.68
CA SER A 23 -31.95 25.38 -10.82
C SER A 23 -30.91 24.96 -11.86
N HIS A 24 -31.40 24.67 -13.07
CA HIS A 24 -30.59 24.46 -14.26
C HIS A 24 -30.33 25.81 -14.92
N SER A 25 -29.10 26.04 -15.38
CA SER A 25 -28.79 27.04 -16.40
C SER A 25 -27.99 26.38 -17.52
N HIS A 26 -28.59 26.39 -18.72
CA HIS A 26 -27.92 26.12 -19.99
C HIS A 26 -27.21 27.40 -20.46
N SER A 27 -25.99 27.26 -20.98
CA SER A 27 -25.41 28.23 -21.90
C SER A 27 -24.78 27.50 -23.09
N HIS A 28 -25.13 27.96 -24.28
CA HIS A 28 -24.68 27.46 -25.58
C HIS A 28 -23.46 28.26 -26.09
N SER A 29 -22.56 27.52 -26.74
CA SER A 29 -21.73 27.84 -27.92
C SER A 29 -20.83 29.09 -27.93
N HIS A 30 -19.54 28.89 -28.22
CA HIS A 30 -19.00 29.08 -29.58
C HIS A 30 -17.59 28.50 -29.72
N SER A 31 -17.42 27.67 -30.75
CA SER A 31 -16.15 27.15 -31.25
C SER A 31 -15.56 28.11 -32.29
N HIS A 32 -14.29 28.49 -32.12
CA HIS A 32 -13.48 29.03 -33.23
C HIS A 32 -12.19 28.21 -33.35
N SER A 33 -12.12 27.47 -34.45
CA SER A 33 -10.92 26.81 -34.95
C SER A 33 -10.16 27.78 -35.85
N HIS A 34 -8.87 27.95 -35.60
CA HIS A 34 -7.93 28.47 -36.60
C HIS A 34 -6.75 27.50 -36.70
N SER A 35 -6.75 26.76 -37.80
CA SER A 35 -5.64 25.97 -38.30
C SER A 35 -4.72 26.87 -39.14
N HIS A 36 -3.44 26.94 -38.78
CA HIS A 36 -2.40 27.41 -39.68
C HIS A 36 -1.34 26.30 -39.83
N SER A 37 -1.39 25.62 -40.96
CA SER A 37 -0.36 24.74 -41.48
C SER A 37 0.65 25.55 -42.28
N HIS A 38 1.92 25.57 -41.86
CA HIS A 38 3.02 25.99 -42.71
C HIS A 38 3.96 24.81 -42.98
N SER A 39 3.91 24.35 -44.22
CA SER A 39 4.87 23.45 -44.85
C SER A 39 6.08 24.24 -45.34
N HIS A 40 7.29 23.87 -44.91
CA HIS A 40 8.51 24.22 -45.63
C HIS A 40 9.38 22.99 -45.86
N SER A 41 9.44 22.61 -47.13
CA SER A 41 10.44 21.73 -47.73
C SER A 41 11.69 22.54 -48.07
N HIS A 42 12.89 22.05 -47.73
CA HIS A 42 14.08 22.32 -48.54
C HIS A 42 15.13 21.19 -48.48
N SER A 43 15.31 20.63 -49.67
CA SER A 43 16.44 19.97 -50.33
C SER A 43 17.86 19.99 -49.71
N HIS A 44 18.49 18.82 -49.87
CA HIS A 44 19.91 18.49 -49.82
C HIS A 44 20.89 19.46 -50.51
N SER A 45 22.08 19.59 -49.93
CA SER A 45 23.36 19.58 -50.67
C SER A 45 24.50 19.15 -49.74
N GLY A 46 25.20 18.08 -50.10
CA GLY A 46 26.41 17.63 -49.41
C GLY A 46 27.67 18.32 -49.92
N VAL A 47 28.68 18.44 -49.07
CA VAL A 47 30.10 18.58 -49.45
C VAL A 47 30.95 17.87 -48.39
N LEU A 48 31.88 17.04 -48.87
CA LEU A 48 32.85 16.23 -48.12
C LEU A 48 34.17 16.97 -47.85
N LYS A 49 34.89 16.44 -46.85
CA LYS A 49 36.34 16.53 -46.53
C LYS A 49 36.78 17.65 -45.58
N ASN A 50 37.19 17.28 -44.36
CA ASN A 50 38.61 16.95 -44.14
C ASN A 50 38.87 16.23 -42.80
N THR A 51 39.86 15.34 -42.87
CA THR A 51 40.28 14.38 -41.85
C THR A 51 41.21 15.00 -40.81
N ARG A 52 41.02 14.66 -39.53
CA ARG A 52 42.12 14.58 -38.55
C ARG A 52 41.88 13.40 -37.61
N LEU A 53 42.74 12.39 -37.72
CA LEU A 53 42.85 11.27 -36.81
C LEU A 53 43.22 11.77 -35.41
N MET A 54 42.43 11.41 -34.41
CA MET A 54 42.91 11.13 -33.07
C MET A 54 42.22 9.86 -32.55
N THR A 55 43.07 8.89 -32.24
CA THR A 55 42.82 7.58 -31.65
C THR A 55 42.07 7.70 -30.32
N MET A 56 40.90 7.09 -30.23
CA MET A 56 40.23 6.76 -28.96
C MET A 56 39.63 5.36 -29.08
N ALA A 57 39.85 4.56 -28.04
CA ALA A 57 39.53 3.14 -27.94
C ALA A 57 38.03 2.87 -28.09
N SER A 58 37.72 1.74 -28.72
CA SER A 58 36.39 1.19 -28.93
C SER A 58 35.67 0.89 -27.62
N SER A 59 34.62 1.64 -27.31
CA SER A 59 33.51 1.16 -26.47
C SER A 59 32.40 0.68 -27.41
N SER A 60 32.12 -0.62 -27.35
CA SER A 60 31.04 -1.26 -28.08
C SER A 60 29.68 -0.75 -27.59
N SER A 61 29.03 0.10 -28.37
CA SER A 61 27.62 0.43 -28.23
C SER A 61 26.77 -0.78 -28.60
N SER A 62 26.29 -1.54 -27.61
CA SER A 62 25.22 -2.50 -27.82
C SER A 62 23.90 -1.74 -27.88
N SER A 63 23.39 -1.53 -29.09
CA SER A 63 22.01 -1.11 -29.32
C SER A 63 21.08 -2.25 -28.91
N THR A 64 20.47 -2.15 -27.73
CA THR A 64 19.40 -3.06 -27.33
C THR A 64 18.13 -2.61 -28.05
N THR A 65 17.86 -3.20 -29.21
CA THR A 65 16.52 -3.24 -29.79
C THR A 65 15.55 -3.81 -28.77
N ALA A 66 14.45 -3.11 -28.51
CA ALA A 66 13.33 -3.56 -27.71
C ALA A 66 12.83 -4.91 -28.22
N ALA A 67 13.24 -6.00 -27.57
CA ALA A 67 12.59 -7.28 -27.72
C ALA A 67 11.21 -7.13 -27.08
N ALA A 68 10.15 -7.31 -27.86
CA ALA A 68 8.81 -7.45 -27.31
C ALA A 68 8.86 -8.57 -26.26
N LEU A 69 8.74 -8.22 -24.98
CA LEU A 69 8.59 -9.16 -23.89
C LEU A 69 7.32 -9.95 -24.14
N GLN A 70 7.46 -11.15 -24.72
CA GLN A 70 6.42 -12.16 -24.61
C GLN A 70 6.36 -12.51 -23.12
N VAL A 71 5.25 -12.16 -22.46
CA VAL A 71 4.98 -12.60 -21.10
C VAL A 71 4.67 -14.09 -21.21
N THR A 72 5.71 -14.91 -21.30
CA THR A 72 5.56 -16.37 -21.37
C THR A 72 4.80 -16.81 -20.14
N SER A 73 3.74 -17.60 -20.31
CA SER A 73 2.99 -18.17 -19.19
C SER A 73 3.89 -19.15 -18.43
N LEU A 74 4.65 -18.62 -17.47
CA LEU A 74 5.30 -19.43 -16.47
C LEU A 74 4.21 -20.17 -15.69
N GLU A 75 4.42 -21.47 -15.51
CA GLU A 75 3.67 -22.26 -14.54
C GLU A 75 3.87 -21.63 -13.16
N LEU A 76 2.77 -21.45 -12.44
CA LEU A 76 2.80 -20.85 -11.12
C LEU A 76 3.52 -21.82 -10.15
N PRO A 77 4.52 -21.36 -9.38
CA PRO A 77 5.14 -22.20 -8.37
C PRO A 77 4.17 -22.47 -7.20
N PRO A 78 4.44 -23.47 -6.35
CA PRO A 78 3.60 -23.77 -5.21
C PRO A 78 3.43 -22.58 -4.26
N PRO A 79 2.25 -22.45 -3.61
CA PRO A 79 2.04 -21.43 -2.59
C PRO A 79 2.87 -21.68 -1.34
N LEU A 80 3.19 -20.61 -0.61
CA LEU A 80 3.66 -20.73 0.77
C LEU A 80 2.51 -21.24 1.64
N THR A 81 2.80 -22.22 2.48
CA THR A 81 1.89 -22.72 3.53
C THR A 81 2.59 -22.64 4.87
N SER A 82 1.84 -22.82 5.94
CA SER A 82 2.35 -22.76 7.31
C SER A 82 2.58 -24.15 7.91
N THR A 83 2.86 -25.15 7.08
CA THR A 83 3.00 -26.57 7.50
C THR A 83 4.42 -26.98 7.89
N THR A 84 5.44 -26.17 7.57
CA THR A 84 6.85 -26.55 7.76
C THR A 84 7.43 -25.90 9.03
N PRO A 85 7.68 -26.67 10.11
CA PRO A 85 8.26 -26.12 11.34
C PRO A 85 9.59 -25.41 11.09
N GLY A 86 9.82 -24.29 11.79
CA GLY A 86 11.02 -23.47 11.65
C GLY A 86 10.93 -22.39 10.56
N THR A 87 9.94 -22.46 9.67
CA THR A 87 9.65 -21.36 8.74
C THR A 87 8.92 -20.22 9.44
N TRP A 88 9.01 -19.03 8.86
CA TRP A 88 8.32 -17.86 9.37
C TRP A 88 6.80 -17.98 9.23
N ALA A 89 6.33 -18.60 8.14
CA ALA A 89 4.92 -18.87 7.93
C ALA A 89 4.33 -19.79 9.01
N TYR A 90 5.08 -20.85 9.39
CA TYR A 90 4.69 -21.75 10.47
C TYR A 90 4.62 -21.01 11.81
N ASP A 91 5.70 -20.33 12.22
CA ASP A 91 5.71 -19.61 13.51
C ASP A 91 4.63 -18.52 13.59
N THR A 92 4.34 -17.88 12.45
CA THR A 92 3.27 -16.90 12.35
C THR A 92 1.91 -17.52 12.66
N MET A 93 1.51 -18.56 11.91
CA MET A 93 0.17 -19.14 12.03
C MET A 93 -0.01 -20.11 13.20
N SER A 94 1.05 -20.78 13.66
CA SER A 94 0.97 -21.73 14.76
C SER A 94 0.99 -21.05 16.13
N ARG A 95 1.39 -19.77 16.20
CA ARG A 95 1.70 -19.12 17.47
C ARG A 95 1.45 -17.61 17.48
N ARG A 96 2.18 -16.84 16.65
CA ARG A 96 2.21 -15.36 16.78
C ARG A 96 0.83 -14.73 16.58
N VAL A 97 0.02 -15.26 15.67
CA VAL A 97 -1.35 -14.77 15.45
C VAL A 97 -2.23 -14.89 16.69
N LEU A 98 -2.10 -15.98 17.44
CA LEU A 98 -2.86 -16.17 18.68
C LEU A 98 -2.28 -15.29 19.80
N GLU A 99 -0.99 -15.44 20.08
CA GLU A 99 -0.35 -14.83 21.25
C GLU A 99 -0.24 -13.31 21.12
N ASN A 100 0.23 -12.81 19.98
CA ASN A 100 0.56 -11.39 19.83
C ASN A 100 -0.61 -10.58 19.28
N ILE A 101 -1.39 -11.17 18.37
CA ILE A 101 -2.48 -10.44 17.68
C ILE A 101 -3.79 -10.60 18.42
N VAL A 102 -4.32 -11.82 18.55
CA VAL A 102 -5.62 -12.02 19.21
C VAL A 102 -5.54 -11.67 20.69
N GLN A 103 -4.59 -12.26 21.42
CA GLN A 103 -4.45 -12.04 22.87
C GLN A 103 -3.77 -10.71 23.20
N GLY A 104 -2.55 -10.52 22.68
CA GLY A 104 -1.70 -9.38 23.00
C GLY A 104 -2.18 -8.04 22.47
N THR A 105 -3.05 -8.03 21.45
CA THR A 105 -3.56 -6.80 20.83
C THR A 105 -5.08 -6.71 20.97
N VAL A 106 -5.84 -7.60 20.32
CA VAL A 106 -7.31 -7.47 20.25
C VAL A 106 -7.94 -7.55 21.64
N VAL A 107 -7.61 -8.57 22.42
CA VAL A 107 -8.15 -8.73 23.78
C VAL A 107 -7.56 -7.67 24.72
N ALA A 108 -6.24 -7.55 24.77
CA ALA A 108 -5.56 -6.66 25.73
C ALA A 108 -5.94 -5.18 25.55
N ASP A 109 -5.96 -4.66 24.31
CA ASP A 109 -6.22 -3.25 24.06
C ASP A 109 -7.73 -2.89 24.13
N ASN A 110 -8.62 -3.88 24.04
CA ASN A 110 -10.08 -3.67 24.01
C ASN A 110 -10.83 -4.29 25.19
N GLU A 111 -10.14 -4.81 26.22
CA GLU A 111 -10.76 -5.58 27.31
C GLU A 111 -11.96 -4.85 27.93
N HIS A 112 -11.86 -3.54 28.16
CA HIS A 112 -12.92 -2.73 28.76
C HIS A 112 -14.13 -2.49 27.85
N LEU A 113 -14.04 -2.78 26.56
CA LEU A 113 -15.10 -2.58 25.55
C LEU A 113 -15.80 -3.88 25.15
N LEU A 114 -15.17 -5.04 25.39
CA LEU A 114 -15.69 -6.33 24.97
C LEU A 114 -16.84 -6.81 25.86
N ASP A 115 -18.02 -6.96 25.27
CA ASP A 115 -19.18 -7.58 25.89
C ASP A 115 -19.05 -9.11 25.97
N ASN A 116 -19.98 -9.77 26.67
CA ASN A 116 -19.94 -11.23 26.86
C ASN A 116 -20.05 -12.00 25.53
N ALA A 117 -20.77 -11.46 24.55
CA ALA A 117 -20.95 -12.11 23.25
C ALA A 117 -19.65 -12.08 22.43
N ALA A 118 -18.99 -10.92 22.38
CA ALA A 118 -17.69 -10.76 21.73
C ALA A 118 -16.63 -11.62 22.42
N ARG A 119 -16.59 -11.65 23.76
CA ARG A 119 -15.68 -12.55 24.50
C ARG A 119 -15.91 -14.02 24.15
N GLY A 120 -17.17 -14.46 24.10
CA GLY A 120 -17.50 -15.82 23.72
C GLY A 120 -17.01 -16.18 22.31
N ARG A 121 -17.22 -15.30 21.32
CA ARG A 121 -16.73 -15.51 19.94
C ARG A 121 -15.21 -15.49 19.84
N ILE A 122 -14.56 -14.60 20.60
CA ILE A 122 -13.09 -14.53 20.64
C ILE A 122 -12.53 -15.83 21.23
N SER A 123 -13.08 -16.33 22.34
CA SER A 123 -12.62 -17.59 22.94
C SER A 123 -12.79 -18.80 22.02
N LEU A 124 -13.82 -18.82 21.16
CA LEU A 124 -13.95 -19.84 20.12
C LEU A 124 -12.81 -19.73 19.09
N LEU A 125 -12.52 -18.51 18.61
CA LEU A 125 -11.40 -18.26 17.69
C LEU A 125 -10.05 -18.63 18.32
N GLU A 126 -9.84 -18.33 19.61
CA GLU A 126 -8.63 -18.72 20.33
C GLU A 126 -8.46 -20.25 20.37
N ALA A 127 -9.54 -20.99 20.63
CA ALA A 127 -9.52 -22.45 20.66
C ALA A 127 -9.25 -23.07 19.27
N GLU A 128 -9.78 -22.45 18.21
CA GLU A 128 -9.49 -22.83 16.82
C GLU A 128 -8.00 -22.65 16.48
N LEU A 129 -7.43 -21.49 16.81
CA LEU A 129 -6.02 -21.16 16.54
C LEU A 129 -5.05 -21.94 17.41
N ALA A 130 -5.41 -22.25 18.67
CA ALA A 130 -4.63 -23.12 19.53
C ALA A 130 -4.48 -24.54 18.95
N ASN A 131 -5.41 -24.95 18.08
CA ASN A 131 -5.37 -26.21 17.33
C ASN A 131 -5.21 -25.97 15.82
N ALA A 132 -4.52 -24.90 15.39
CA ALA A 132 -4.41 -24.46 13.99
C ALA A 132 -4.05 -25.57 12.99
N ALA A 133 -3.22 -26.54 13.40
CA ALA A 133 -2.81 -27.65 12.55
C ALA A 133 -3.97 -28.60 12.18
N GLU A 134 -4.95 -28.76 13.07
CA GLU A 134 -6.03 -29.74 12.97
C GLU A 134 -7.39 -29.11 12.68
N THR A 135 -7.59 -27.86 13.10
CA THR A 135 -8.84 -27.12 12.91
C THR A 135 -9.06 -26.84 11.42
N LYS A 136 -10.14 -27.40 10.88
CA LYS A 136 -10.56 -27.21 9.48
C LYS A 136 -11.10 -25.81 9.28
N LEU A 137 -10.78 -25.22 8.13
CA LEU A 137 -11.31 -23.92 7.73
C LEU A 137 -12.79 -24.04 7.42
N GLU A 138 -13.55 -23.01 7.82
CA GLU A 138 -14.98 -22.92 7.57
C GLU A 138 -15.31 -21.61 6.85
N HIS A 139 -16.45 -21.58 6.16
CA HIS A 139 -16.99 -20.31 5.72
C HIS A 139 -17.35 -19.43 6.92
N ILE A 140 -17.15 -18.12 6.79
CA ILE A 140 -17.59 -17.17 7.81
C ILE A 140 -19.11 -17.29 7.95
N LEU A 141 -19.57 -17.69 9.14
CA LEU A 141 -20.99 -17.79 9.44
C LEU A 141 -21.51 -16.39 9.75
N HIS A 142 -22.39 -15.86 8.91
CA HIS A 142 -22.95 -14.53 9.10
C HIS A 142 -24.08 -14.58 10.12
N HIS A 143 -24.15 -13.57 10.99
CA HIS A 143 -25.32 -13.35 11.84
C HIS A 143 -26.51 -13.07 10.92
N ALA A 144 -27.47 -14.00 10.87
CA ALA A 144 -28.69 -13.86 10.08
C ALA A 144 -29.46 -12.60 10.51
N ASN A 145 -29.26 -11.49 9.79
CA ASN A 145 -30.09 -10.31 9.92
C ASN A 145 -31.37 -10.50 9.08
N GLY A 146 -32.18 -11.48 9.48
CA GLY A 146 -33.48 -11.75 8.85
C GLY A 146 -33.40 -12.35 7.43
N GLU A 147 -34.49 -12.99 7.03
CA GLU A 147 -34.56 -13.90 5.88
C GLU A 147 -34.56 -13.23 4.49
N ASN A 148 -34.17 -11.95 4.34
CA ASN A 148 -34.36 -11.22 3.07
C ASN A 148 -33.22 -10.27 2.64
N GLU A 149 -32.03 -10.33 3.21
CA GLU A 149 -30.90 -9.53 2.72
C GLU A 149 -30.00 -10.33 1.76
N THR A 150 -29.80 -9.79 0.56
CA THR A 150 -28.75 -10.22 -0.35
C THR A 150 -27.40 -10.11 0.37
N SER A 151 -26.63 -11.21 0.42
CA SER A 151 -25.30 -11.22 1.03
C SER A 151 -24.46 -10.05 0.51
N SER A 152 -23.73 -9.38 1.41
CA SER A 152 -22.90 -8.23 1.02
C SER A 152 -21.82 -8.65 0.01
N ASN A 153 -21.27 -7.69 -0.74
CA ASN A 153 -20.20 -8.00 -1.70
C ASN A 153 -18.95 -8.60 -1.02
N ASP A 154 -18.64 -8.16 0.20
CA ASP A 154 -17.59 -8.74 1.04
C ASP A 154 -17.87 -10.23 1.32
N GLU A 155 -19.09 -10.59 1.72
CA GLU A 155 -19.45 -11.97 2.05
C GLU A 155 -19.31 -12.91 0.84
N LYS A 156 -19.71 -12.43 -0.34
CA LYS A 156 -19.56 -13.19 -1.59
C LYS A 156 -18.08 -13.40 -1.92
N ALA A 157 -17.27 -12.36 -1.78
CA ALA A 157 -15.83 -12.41 -2.03
C ALA A 157 -15.13 -13.38 -1.07
N TRP A 158 -15.44 -13.35 0.23
CA TRP A 158 -14.89 -14.30 1.20
C TRP A 158 -15.35 -15.74 0.95
N ARG A 159 -16.62 -15.95 0.59
CA ARG A 159 -17.10 -17.28 0.20
C ARG A 159 -16.31 -17.80 -0.98
N GLN A 160 -16.12 -16.99 -2.02
CA GLN A 160 -15.33 -17.35 -3.19
C GLN A 160 -13.87 -17.66 -2.85
N LEU A 161 -13.22 -16.81 -2.04
CA LEU A 161 -11.83 -17.00 -1.63
C LEU A 161 -11.64 -18.31 -0.85
N MET A 162 -12.56 -18.59 0.08
CA MET A 162 -12.42 -19.71 1.01
C MET A 162 -12.93 -21.04 0.45
N GLN A 163 -13.83 -21.03 -0.54
CA GLN A 163 -14.48 -22.23 -1.11
C GLN A 163 -13.52 -23.40 -1.37
N PRO A 164 -12.42 -23.25 -2.15
CA PRO A 164 -11.55 -24.38 -2.46
C PRO A 164 -10.91 -25.00 -1.21
N TYR A 165 -10.53 -24.17 -0.24
CA TYR A 165 -9.85 -24.62 0.99
C TYR A 165 -10.81 -25.31 1.96
N VAL A 166 -12.05 -24.82 2.04
CA VAL A 166 -13.12 -25.45 2.84
C VAL A 166 -13.49 -26.81 2.26
N GLU A 167 -13.67 -26.92 0.93
CA GLU A 167 -14.04 -28.18 0.26
C GLU A 167 -12.96 -29.26 0.38
N ARG A 168 -11.68 -28.87 0.35
CA ARG A 168 -10.56 -29.79 0.59
C ARG A 168 -10.38 -30.18 2.05
N GLY A 169 -11.03 -29.48 2.97
CA GLY A 169 -10.79 -29.64 4.40
C GLY A 169 -9.37 -29.21 4.78
N ASP A 170 -8.89 -28.11 4.21
CA ASP A 170 -7.63 -27.50 4.65
C ASP A 170 -7.76 -26.92 6.06
N THR A 171 -6.63 -26.79 6.75
CA THR A 171 -6.53 -26.21 8.10
C THR A 171 -5.87 -24.84 8.04
N TRP A 172 -5.78 -24.17 9.20
CA TRP A 172 -5.05 -22.90 9.31
C TRP A 172 -3.58 -23.02 8.92
N LEU A 173 -2.99 -24.22 8.98
CA LEU A 173 -1.60 -24.44 8.55
C LEU A 173 -1.47 -24.95 7.11
N SER A 174 -2.43 -25.74 6.61
CA SER A 174 -2.30 -26.38 5.28
C SER A 174 -2.76 -25.50 4.11
N ALA A 175 -3.69 -24.57 4.34
CA ALA A 175 -4.06 -23.59 3.32
C ALA A 175 -2.93 -22.57 3.07
N PRO A 176 -2.94 -21.87 1.92
CA PRO A 176 -1.95 -20.85 1.62
C PRO A 176 -1.85 -19.78 2.72
N TRP A 177 -0.62 -19.44 3.10
CA TRP A 177 -0.33 -18.62 4.26
C TRP A 177 -1.03 -17.25 4.18
N LEU A 178 -0.89 -16.53 3.05
CA LEU A 178 -1.60 -15.28 2.79
C LEU A 178 -3.12 -15.38 3.02
N VAL A 179 -3.76 -16.44 2.53
CA VAL A 179 -5.20 -16.62 2.66
C VAL A 179 -5.59 -16.76 4.13
N THR A 180 -4.86 -17.58 4.88
CA THR A 180 -5.16 -17.83 6.30
C THR A 180 -4.90 -16.62 7.20
N GLU A 181 -3.89 -15.80 6.90
CA GLU A 181 -3.67 -14.54 7.62
C GLU A 181 -4.77 -13.52 7.36
N PHE A 182 -5.14 -13.28 6.10
CA PHE A 182 -6.25 -12.37 5.80
C PHE A 182 -7.57 -12.89 6.42
N TYR A 183 -7.80 -14.20 6.35
CA TYR A 183 -8.97 -14.84 6.95
C TYR A 183 -9.02 -14.66 8.47
N LEU A 184 -7.87 -14.76 9.16
CA LEU A 184 -7.77 -14.44 10.60
C LEU A 184 -8.28 -13.02 10.89
N TYR A 185 -7.81 -12.00 10.18
CA TYR A 185 -8.24 -10.62 10.44
C TYR A 185 -9.73 -10.44 10.21
N ARG A 186 -10.28 -11.07 9.17
CA ARG A 186 -11.73 -11.07 8.94
C ARG A 186 -12.51 -11.81 10.04
N ARG A 187 -11.96 -12.89 10.60
CA ARG A 187 -12.50 -13.64 11.75
C ARG A 187 -12.43 -12.84 13.05
N ILE A 188 -11.36 -12.06 13.26
CA ILE A 188 -11.24 -11.10 14.38
C ILE A 188 -12.38 -10.08 14.30
N LEU A 189 -12.57 -9.44 13.14
CA LEU A 189 -13.65 -8.46 12.96
C LEU A 189 -15.04 -9.07 13.16
N HIS A 190 -15.23 -10.32 12.73
CA HIS A 190 -16.46 -11.06 13.03
C HIS A 190 -16.62 -11.29 14.55
N ALA A 191 -15.57 -11.73 15.24
CA ALA A 191 -15.61 -12.03 16.67
C ALA A 191 -15.89 -10.78 17.51
N THR A 192 -15.28 -9.64 17.17
CA THR A 192 -15.53 -8.36 17.86
C THR A 192 -16.90 -7.76 17.53
N GLY A 193 -17.56 -8.20 16.46
CA GLY A 193 -18.86 -7.68 16.03
C GLY A 193 -18.77 -6.46 15.12
N TYR A 194 -17.62 -6.22 14.47
CA TYR A 194 -17.39 -5.07 13.59
C TYR A 194 -18.49 -4.91 12.52
N PHE A 195 -18.89 -6.01 11.88
CA PHE A 195 -19.89 -6.01 10.81
C PHE A 195 -21.35 -6.13 11.30
N ASP A 196 -21.58 -6.36 12.60
CA ASP A 196 -22.93 -6.50 13.14
C ASP A 196 -23.44 -5.15 13.64
N ALA A 197 -24.41 -4.58 12.94
CA ALA A 197 -25.04 -3.29 13.29
C ALA A 197 -25.70 -3.28 14.67
N LYS A 198 -25.95 -4.44 15.29
CA LYS A 198 -26.50 -4.57 16.65
C LYS A 198 -25.43 -4.76 17.71
N ALA A 199 -24.19 -5.05 17.33
CA ALA A 199 -23.11 -5.25 18.28
C ALA A 199 -22.62 -3.89 18.84
N PRO A 200 -22.23 -3.82 20.13
CA PRO A 200 -21.70 -2.58 20.72
C PRO A 200 -20.45 -2.03 20.01
N LEU A 201 -19.68 -2.91 19.38
CA LEU A 201 -18.44 -2.61 18.67
C LEU A 201 -18.61 -2.56 17.15
N HIS A 202 -19.83 -2.29 16.66
CA HIS A 202 -20.06 -2.08 15.24
C HIS A 202 -19.15 -0.99 14.68
N LEU A 203 -18.42 -1.31 13.60
CA LEU A 203 -17.41 -0.46 12.94
C LEU A 203 -16.26 0.02 13.86
N HIS A 204 -16.09 -0.56 15.04
CA HIS A 204 -14.97 -0.24 15.93
C HIS A 204 -13.70 -0.97 15.50
N ASP A 205 -12.67 -0.22 15.13
CA ASP A 205 -11.35 -0.79 14.80
C ASP A 205 -10.66 -1.31 16.08
N PRO A 206 -10.47 -2.64 16.23
CA PRO A 206 -9.82 -3.21 17.41
C PRO A 206 -8.32 -2.86 17.51
N PHE A 207 -7.73 -2.30 16.45
CA PHE A 207 -6.31 -1.94 16.38
C PHE A 207 -6.06 -0.43 16.49
N ALA A 208 -7.11 0.39 16.59
CA ALA A 208 -7.00 1.85 16.62
C ALA A 208 -6.07 2.38 17.72
N LEU A 209 -6.06 1.74 18.89
CA LEU A 209 -5.17 2.14 19.99
C LEU A 209 -3.70 2.01 19.62
N GLN A 210 -3.31 0.94 18.93
CA GLN A 210 -1.93 0.72 18.50
C GLN A 210 -1.52 1.72 17.42
N LYS A 211 -2.39 1.97 16.44
CA LYS A 211 -2.13 2.97 15.39
C LYS A 211 -1.93 4.37 15.98
N LYS A 212 -2.75 4.78 16.95
CA LYS A 212 -2.61 6.06 17.67
C LYS A 212 -1.32 6.15 18.46
N LYS A 213 -0.95 5.08 19.19
CA LYS A 213 0.34 5.01 19.90
C LYS A 213 1.52 5.11 18.93
N GLY A 214 1.45 4.42 17.78
CA GLY A 214 2.46 4.47 16.73
C GLY A 214 2.64 5.87 16.13
N LEU A 215 1.55 6.56 15.84
CA LEU A 215 1.59 7.94 15.35
C LEU A 215 2.15 8.92 16.41
N ALA A 216 1.72 8.78 17.67
CA ALA A 216 2.22 9.62 18.76
C ALA A 216 3.72 9.41 19.00
N ALA A 217 4.19 8.16 18.88
CA ALA A 217 5.60 7.83 19.05
C ALA A 217 6.48 8.50 17.99
N CYS A 218 5.98 8.77 16.78
CA CYS A 218 6.80 9.31 15.70
C CYS A 218 6.94 10.84 15.64
N ALA A 219 6.56 11.57 16.69
CA ALA A 219 6.56 13.04 16.70
C ALA A 219 7.88 13.67 16.24
N SER A 220 9.03 13.26 16.80
CA SER A 220 10.35 13.82 16.46
C SER A 220 10.76 13.57 15.01
N ALA A 221 10.41 12.40 14.48
CA ALA A 221 10.66 12.04 13.08
C ALA A 221 9.83 12.93 12.13
N MET A 222 8.57 13.20 12.49
CA MET A 222 7.71 14.13 11.74
C MET A 222 8.25 15.56 11.74
N SER A 223 8.70 16.06 12.90
CA SER A 223 9.34 17.37 13.05
C SER A 223 10.57 17.52 12.15
N SER A 224 11.36 16.45 12.03
CA SER A 224 12.57 16.44 11.22
C SER A 224 12.29 16.32 9.71
N LEU A 225 11.22 15.62 9.33
CA LEU A 225 10.80 15.43 7.94
C LEU A 225 10.11 16.69 7.37
N ALA A 226 9.29 17.38 8.18
CA ALA A 226 8.41 18.44 7.71
C ALA A 226 9.10 19.60 6.96
N PRO A 227 10.29 20.11 7.38
CA PRO A 227 11.00 21.13 6.63
C PRO A 227 11.34 20.71 5.20
N ARG A 228 11.70 19.43 5.00
CA ARG A 228 12.05 18.89 3.68
C ARG A 228 10.82 18.77 2.78
N VAL A 229 9.70 18.30 3.33
CA VAL A 229 8.41 18.22 2.61
C VAL A 229 7.97 19.61 2.17
N ASN A 230 8.04 20.61 3.06
CA ASN A 230 7.69 21.99 2.75
C ASN A 230 8.65 22.62 1.72
N ALA A 231 9.96 22.33 1.80
CA ALA A 231 10.94 22.81 0.84
C ALA A 231 10.67 22.26 -0.57
N PHE A 232 10.35 20.97 -0.69
CA PHE A 232 9.99 20.38 -1.98
C PHE A 232 8.73 21.04 -2.57
N ALA A 233 7.69 21.22 -1.75
CA ALA A 233 6.44 21.83 -2.20
C ALA A 233 6.59 23.30 -2.63
N ALA A 234 7.59 24.00 -2.09
CA ALA A 234 7.92 25.39 -2.45
C ALA A 234 8.96 25.50 -3.57
N ALA A 235 9.58 24.38 -3.98
CA ALA A 235 10.60 24.38 -5.01
C ALA A 235 10.00 24.66 -6.38
N ASP A 236 10.65 25.55 -7.13
CA ASP A 236 10.42 25.72 -8.56
C ASP A 236 11.54 25.01 -9.31
N PHE A 237 11.19 23.87 -9.91
CA PHE A 237 12.14 23.06 -10.69
C PHE A 237 12.30 23.58 -12.11
N GLY A 238 11.44 24.48 -12.60
CA GLY A 238 11.42 24.89 -14.00
C GLY A 238 11.46 23.70 -14.95
N ASP A 239 12.40 23.72 -15.90
CA ASP A 239 12.66 22.64 -16.86
C ASP A 239 13.72 21.62 -16.38
N ASP A 240 14.23 21.73 -15.14
CA ASP A 240 15.24 20.82 -14.57
C ASP A 240 14.59 19.53 -14.05
N LEU A 241 14.29 18.63 -14.99
CA LEU A 241 13.69 17.33 -14.69
C LEU A 241 14.61 16.40 -13.90
N ASP A 242 15.92 16.54 -14.03
CA ASP A 242 16.89 15.71 -13.33
C ASP A 242 16.89 16.05 -11.84
N ALA A 243 16.96 17.34 -11.48
CA ALA A 243 16.88 17.78 -10.09
C ALA A 243 15.54 17.41 -9.43
N LYS A 244 14.44 17.52 -10.20
CA LYS A 244 13.10 17.10 -9.75
C LYS A 244 13.02 15.59 -9.52
N SER A 245 13.58 14.80 -10.42
CA SER A 245 13.67 13.34 -10.34
C SER A 245 14.47 12.91 -9.11
N ASP A 246 15.64 13.50 -8.87
CA ASP A 246 16.50 13.19 -7.73
C ASP A 246 15.81 13.46 -6.38
N GLN A 247 15.12 14.61 -6.28
CA GLN A 247 14.37 14.93 -5.06
C GLN A 247 13.15 14.02 -4.87
N LEU A 248 12.46 13.63 -5.94
CA LEU A 248 11.34 12.69 -5.86
C LEU A 248 11.80 11.29 -5.46
N ARG A 249 12.94 10.83 -5.99
CA ARG A 249 13.60 9.58 -5.62
C ARG A 249 13.87 9.50 -4.11
N LEU A 250 14.23 10.61 -3.49
CA LEU A 250 14.41 10.69 -2.05
C LEU A 250 13.12 10.34 -1.28
N PHE A 251 11.96 10.86 -1.71
CA PHE A 251 10.67 10.52 -1.09
C PHE A 251 10.27 9.06 -1.31
N VAL A 252 10.63 8.48 -2.45
CA VAL A 252 10.47 7.03 -2.70
C VAL A 252 11.30 6.22 -1.70
N MET A 253 12.56 6.59 -1.47
CA MET A 253 13.41 5.92 -0.48
C MET A 253 12.91 6.11 0.95
N LEU A 254 12.43 7.31 1.31
CA LEU A 254 11.82 7.57 2.62
C LEU A 254 10.57 6.70 2.83
N SER A 255 9.71 6.59 1.82
CA SER A 255 8.51 5.76 1.84
C SER A 255 8.85 4.26 1.95
N LEU A 256 9.90 3.77 1.28
CA LEU A 256 10.38 2.39 1.44
C LEU A 256 10.84 2.10 2.88
N TRP A 257 11.67 2.99 3.43
CA TRP A 257 12.35 2.75 4.70
C TRP A 257 11.62 3.30 5.92
N GLY A 258 10.43 3.88 5.78
CA GLY A 258 9.67 4.51 6.86
C GLY A 258 9.51 3.62 8.10
N ASN A 259 9.33 2.30 7.93
CA ASN A 259 9.25 1.33 9.03
C ASN A 259 10.58 1.08 9.77
N ARG A 260 11.72 1.32 9.12
CA ARG A 260 13.07 1.05 9.66
C ARG A 260 13.78 2.31 10.15
N MET A 261 13.41 3.47 9.62
CA MET A 261 13.97 4.76 9.99
C MET A 261 13.47 5.11 11.39
N ASP A 262 13.99 4.37 12.37
CA ASP A 262 13.74 4.48 13.79
C ASP A 262 13.92 5.94 14.24
N LEU A 263 13.23 6.30 15.32
CA LEU A 263 13.25 7.64 15.90
C LEU A 263 14.67 8.10 16.26
N SER A 264 15.60 7.16 16.42
CA SER A 264 17.02 7.37 16.67
C SER A 264 17.79 8.03 15.51
N ILE A 265 17.30 7.92 14.27
CA ILE A 265 17.90 8.52 13.06
C ILE A 265 17.44 9.97 12.85
N TRP A 266 16.35 10.35 13.50
CA TRP A 266 15.74 11.68 13.42
C TRP A 266 16.08 12.47 14.69
N PRO A 267 17.31 12.99 14.82
CA PRO A 267 17.75 13.64 16.05
C PRO A 267 16.79 14.77 16.42
N SER A 268 16.09 14.62 17.53
CA SER A 268 15.42 15.73 18.18
C SER A 268 16.49 16.60 18.83
N GLU A 269 16.68 17.82 18.32
CA GLU A 269 16.69 19.07 19.11
C GLU A 269 17.41 20.24 18.42
N GLY A 270 16.80 21.43 18.60
CA GLY A 270 17.40 22.75 18.47
C GLY A 270 16.59 23.69 17.59
N ASP A 271 15.96 24.72 18.16
CA ASP A 271 15.35 25.80 17.39
C ASP A 271 16.43 26.58 16.63
N GLY A 272 16.57 26.32 15.32
CA GLY A 272 17.44 27.10 14.44
C GLY A 272 17.79 26.41 13.12
N ALA A 273 18.09 27.17 12.06
CA ALA A 273 18.43 26.65 10.73
C ALA A 273 19.61 25.64 10.73
N ALA A 274 20.54 25.75 11.69
CA ALA A 274 21.67 24.84 11.83
C ALA A 274 21.31 23.42 12.32
N SER A 275 20.19 23.25 13.05
CA SER A 275 19.70 21.91 13.44
C SER A 275 19.02 21.21 12.27
N SER A 276 18.26 21.95 11.46
CA SER A 276 17.56 21.42 10.27
C SER A 276 18.52 20.87 9.21
N ALA A 277 19.65 21.56 8.96
CA ALA A 277 20.69 21.08 8.05
C ALA A 277 21.41 19.82 8.57
N ARG A 278 21.57 19.70 9.90
CA ARG A 278 22.18 18.53 10.53
C ARG A 278 21.23 17.33 10.48
N ALA A 279 19.93 17.54 10.73
CA ALA A 279 18.90 16.52 10.58
C ALA A 279 18.79 16.05 9.12
N ALA A 280 18.79 16.97 8.14
CA ALA A 280 18.78 16.65 6.73
C ALA A 280 19.96 15.73 6.32
N LYS A 281 21.16 16.02 6.83
CA LYS A 281 22.36 15.21 6.58
C LYS A 281 22.32 13.83 7.27
N ALA A 282 21.72 13.72 8.46
CA ALA A 282 21.54 12.46 9.15
C ALA A 282 20.60 11.52 8.37
N VAL A 283 19.52 12.07 7.83
CA VAL A 283 18.56 11.34 6.98
C VAL A 283 19.23 10.85 5.70
N GLU A 284 20.03 11.69 5.04
CA GLU A 284 20.77 11.29 3.84
C GLU A 284 21.79 10.17 4.13
N ALA A 285 22.51 10.26 5.26
CA ALA A 285 23.45 9.21 5.68
C ALA A 285 22.72 7.88 5.95
N ALA A 286 21.58 7.91 6.63
CA ALA A 286 20.79 6.72 6.92
C ALA A 286 20.17 6.11 5.66
N LEU A 287 19.75 6.93 4.70
CA LEU A 287 19.28 6.45 3.40
C LEU A 287 20.41 5.85 2.57
N ALA A 288 21.63 6.41 2.64
CA ALA A 288 22.80 5.84 1.98
C ALA A 288 23.21 4.49 2.59
N GLU A 289 23.18 4.37 3.92
CA GLU A 289 23.39 3.09 4.60
C GLU A 289 22.29 2.08 4.21
N SER A 290 21.03 2.51 4.19
CA SER A 290 19.90 1.65 3.82
C SER A 290 19.94 1.23 2.36
N ALA A 291 20.47 2.07 1.46
CA ALA A 291 20.68 1.73 0.05
C ALA A 291 21.62 0.52 -0.12
N SER A 292 22.59 0.34 0.79
CA SER A 292 23.44 -0.86 0.79
C SER A 292 22.69 -2.16 1.10
N ASN A 293 21.49 -2.07 1.70
CA ASN A 293 20.61 -3.19 2.00
C ASN A 293 19.53 -3.42 0.92
N LEU A 294 19.60 -2.72 -0.22
CA LEU A 294 18.73 -3.00 -1.37
C LEU A 294 19.21 -4.25 -2.11
N LEU A 295 18.33 -5.22 -2.32
CA LEU A 295 18.62 -6.43 -3.09
C LEU A 295 18.32 -6.24 -4.58
N HIS A 296 17.55 -5.20 -4.91
CA HIS A 296 17.28 -4.70 -6.25
C HIS A 296 16.90 -3.23 -6.17
N ASP A 297 17.34 -2.41 -7.14
CA ASP A 297 17.03 -0.98 -7.20
C ASP A 297 16.72 -0.52 -8.64
N ASP A 298 15.43 -0.38 -8.94
CA ASP A 298 14.91 0.22 -10.16
C ASP A 298 14.43 1.67 -9.98
N ALA A 299 14.81 2.36 -8.90
CA ALA A 299 14.29 3.70 -8.61
C ALA A 299 14.51 4.67 -9.78
N ASP A 300 15.69 4.63 -10.41
CA ASP A 300 16.02 5.51 -11.53
C ASP A 300 15.18 5.20 -12.78
N ASN A 301 14.83 3.93 -13.00
CA ASN A 301 13.95 3.53 -14.09
C ASN A 301 12.50 3.98 -13.81
N ALA A 302 12.04 3.84 -12.57
CA ALA A 302 10.73 4.31 -12.15
C ALA A 302 10.60 5.83 -12.28
N MET A 303 11.64 6.59 -11.92
CA MET A 303 11.59 8.06 -11.98
C MET A 303 11.42 8.60 -13.41
N LYS A 304 11.96 7.91 -14.43
CA LYS A 304 11.73 8.27 -15.85
C LYS A 304 10.24 8.32 -16.22
N VAL A 305 9.41 7.53 -15.53
CA VAL A 305 7.95 7.50 -15.71
C VAL A 305 7.24 8.41 -14.71
N ILE A 306 7.58 8.29 -13.42
CA ILE A 306 6.84 8.91 -12.33
C ILE A 306 7.02 10.44 -12.28
N VAL A 307 8.18 10.98 -12.68
CA VAL A 307 8.47 12.43 -12.58
C VAL A 307 7.51 13.32 -13.37
N ASN A 308 6.87 12.76 -14.41
CA ASN A 308 5.89 13.42 -15.27
C ASN A 308 4.48 12.85 -15.13
N ALA A 309 4.26 11.92 -14.20
CA ALA A 309 2.96 11.33 -13.98
C ALA A 309 1.94 12.39 -13.51
N ARG A 310 0.78 12.40 -14.14
CA ARG A 310 -0.36 13.25 -13.74
C ARG A 310 -1.27 12.51 -12.78
N ARG A 311 -1.36 11.18 -12.88
CA ARG A 311 -2.13 10.35 -11.97
C ARG A 311 -1.29 9.22 -11.41
N VAL A 312 -1.05 9.26 -10.10
CA VAL A 312 -0.36 8.18 -9.38
C VAL A 312 -1.26 7.58 -8.33
N ASP A 313 -1.36 6.27 -8.31
CA ASP A 313 -2.07 5.55 -7.25
C ASP A 313 -1.03 4.99 -6.26
N ILE A 314 -1.25 5.16 -4.95
CA ILE A 314 -0.42 4.55 -3.91
C ILE A 314 -1.30 3.56 -3.15
N VAL A 315 -0.98 2.27 -3.21
CA VAL A 315 -1.57 1.24 -2.37
C VAL A 315 -0.79 1.21 -1.06
N VAL A 316 -1.36 1.84 -0.03
CA VAL A 316 -0.68 2.09 1.24
C VAL A 316 -0.59 0.84 2.10
N ASP A 317 0.42 0.77 2.97
CA ASP A 317 0.63 -0.35 3.92
C ASP A 317 0.19 0.06 5.33
N ASN A 318 1.12 0.52 6.17
CA ASN A 318 0.89 0.75 7.59
C ASN A 318 0.63 2.21 7.97
N ALA A 319 -0.13 2.40 9.05
CA ALA A 319 -0.31 3.65 9.76
C ALA A 319 0.95 4.05 10.53
N GLY A 320 0.89 5.16 11.27
CA GLY A 320 2.04 5.71 11.98
C GLY A 320 3.02 6.38 11.02
N PHE A 321 4.32 6.23 11.26
CA PHE A 321 5.33 6.97 10.48
C PHE A 321 5.40 6.54 9.01
N GLU A 322 5.12 5.28 8.69
CA GLU A 322 5.07 4.83 7.29
C GLU A 322 4.01 5.63 6.50
N LEU A 323 2.78 5.73 7.02
CA LEU A 323 1.75 6.56 6.41
C LEU A 323 2.21 8.02 6.26
N VAL A 324 2.90 8.60 7.25
CA VAL A 324 3.42 9.98 7.12
C VAL A 324 4.41 10.09 5.95
N THR A 325 5.31 9.13 5.78
CA THR A 325 6.24 9.11 4.64
C THR A 325 5.54 8.88 3.30
N ASP A 326 4.46 8.10 3.28
CA ASP A 326 3.62 7.89 2.09
C ASP A 326 2.83 9.15 1.71
N LEU A 327 2.31 9.89 2.70
CA LEU A 327 1.67 11.19 2.49
C LEU A 327 2.67 12.25 2.03
N ALA A 328 3.91 12.22 2.53
CA ALA A 328 4.99 13.07 2.04
C ALA A 328 5.34 12.76 0.58
N LEU A 329 5.39 11.48 0.20
CA LEU A 329 5.55 11.08 -1.20
C LEU A 329 4.34 11.52 -2.05
N ALA A 330 3.11 11.37 -1.56
CA ALA A 330 1.91 11.85 -2.24
C ALA A 330 1.92 13.37 -2.45
N ASP A 331 2.49 14.14 -1.51
CA ASP A 331 2.62 15.59 -1.60
C ASP A 331 3.64 15.96 -2.67
N ALA A 332 4.79 15.28 -2.64
CA ALA A 332 5.83 15.45 -3.65
C ALA A 332 5.32 15.10 -5.06
N LEU A 333 4.59 14.00 -5.22
CA LEU A 333 3.99 13.60 -6.50
C LEU A 333 2.94 14.59 -6.98
N ALA A 334 2.06 15.06 -6.10
CA ALA A 334 1.07 16.06 -6.45
C ALA A 334 1.75 17.36 -6.91
N CYS A 335 2.71 17.88 -6.15
CA CYS A 335 3.48 19.07 -6.50
C CYS A 335 4.25 18.90 -7.81
N ALA A 336 4.93 17.76 -7.99
CA ALA A 336 5.68 17.42 -9.19
C ALA A 336 4.79 17.37 -10.44
N GLY A 337 3.61 16.75 -10.37
CA GLY A 337 2.72 16.60 -11.52
C GLY A 337 2.06 17.90 -12.00
N GLY A 338 2.18 19.00 -11.25
CA GLY A 338 1.64 20.30 -11.61
C GLY A 338 0.11 20.39 -11.54
N GLU A 339 -0.47 21.30 -12.32
CA GLU A 339 -1.91 21.56 -12.31
C GLU A 339 -2.72 20.39 -12.91
N GLY A 340 -3.75 19.97 -12.17
CA GLY A 340 -4.58 18.83 -12.52
C GLY A 340 -3.94 17.46 -12.25
N ALA A 341 -2.79 17.41 -11.58
CA ALA A 341 -2.25 16.17 -11.06
C ALA A 341 -3.06 15.66 -9.86
N CYS A 342 -3.24 14.34 -9.79
CA CYS A 342 -4.01 13.65 -8.78
C CYS A 342 -3.24 12.45 -8.23
N VAL A 343 -3.25 12.30 -6.90
CA VAL A 343 -2.73 11.12 -6.21
C VAL A 343 -3.89 10.38 -5.55
N THR A 344 -4.05 9.09 -5.86
CA THR A 344 -5.08 8.24 -5.23
C THR A 344 -4.43 7.35 -4.17
N LEU A 345 -4.73 7.61 -2.90
CA LEU A 345 -4.36 6.75 -1.77
C LEU A 345 -5.38 5.61 -1.68
N ARG A 346 -4.98 4.39 -2.04
CA ARG A 346 -5.82 3.19 -1.98
C ARG A 346 -5.64 2.51 -0.64
N VAL A 347 -6.68 2.58 0.18
CA VAL A 347 -6.69 2.13 1.57
C VAL A 347 -7.57 0.89 1.74
N LYS A 348 -7.39 0.19 2.85
CA LYS A 348 -8.15 -1.02 3.18
C LYS A 348 -9.60 -0.66 3.45
N GLY A 349 -10.53 -1.53 3.06
CA GLY A 349 -11.98 -1.32 3.31
C GLY A 349 -12.37 -1.47 4.78
N HIS A 350 -11.58 -2.24 5.54
CA HIS A 350 -11.78 -2.47 6.97
C HIS A 350 -10.44 -2.82 7.65
N PRO A 351 -10.38 -2.80 9.00
CA PRO A 351 -9.13 -3.08 9.71
C PRO A 351 -8.58 -4.47 9.40
N THR A 352 -7.28 -4.52 9.09
CA THR A 352 -6.54 -5.73 8.71
C THR A 352 -5.08 -5.56 9.16
N TYR A 353 -4.31 -6.64 9.32
CA TYR A 353 -2.86 -6.58 9.61
C TYR A 353 -2.42 -5.61 10.72
N VAL A 354 -3.27 -5.40 11.73
CA VAL A 354 -3.06 -4.49 12.86
C VAL A 354 -2.87 -3.03 12.47
N SER A 355 -1.78 -2.71 11.77
CA SER A 355 -1.41 -1.36 11.39
C SER A 355 -1.88 -0.95 10.00
N ASP A 356 -2.53 -1.82 9.22
CA ASP A 356 -2.96 -1.42 7.87
C ASP A 356 -3.91 -0.23 7.88
N VAL A 357 -3.64 0.71 6.99
CA VAL A 357 -4.36 1.98 6.86
C VAL A 357 -5.77 1.77 6.30
N ILE A 358 -6.77 2.22 7.06
CA ILE A 358 -8.14 2.44 6.58
C ILE A 358 -8.40 3.93 6.34
N LEU A 359 -9.59 4.28 5.85
CA LEU A 359 -9.95 5.66 5.53
C LEU A 359 -9.75 6.60 6.72
N GLU A 360 -10.21 6.19 7.90
CA GLU A 360 -10.18 6.96 9.14
C GLU A 360 -8.75 7.29 9.58
N ASP A 361 -7.80 6.36 9.37
CA ASP A 361 -6.40 6.55 9.76
C ASP A 361 -5.74 7.70 8.98
N VAL A 362 -6.09 7.87 7.70
CA VAL A 362 -5.59 8.99 6.87
C VAL A 362 -6.08 10.32 7.43
N PHE A 363 -7.38 10.42 7.72
CA PHE A 363 -7.95 11.64 8.28
C PHE A 363 -7.40 11.94 9.67
N GLU A 364 -7.37 10.95 10.56
CA GLU A 364 -6.85 11.12 11.92
C GLU A 364 -5.38 11.55 11.93
N THR A 365 -4.57 10.96 11.04
CA THR A 365 -3.16 11.36 10.88
C THR A 365 -3.06 12.82 10.46
N ILE A 366 -3.73 13.20 9.37
CA ILE A 366 -3.66 14.57 8.84
C ILE A 366 -4.21 15.60 9.85
N ASP A 367 -5.29 15.27 10.56
CA ASP A 367 -5.86 16.14 11.59
C ASP A 367 -4.92 16.31 12.78
N THR A 368 -4.29 15.23 13.24
CA THR A 368 -3.32 15.26 14.33
C THR A 368 -2.12 16.15 13.97
N LEU A 369 -1.56 16.00 12.77
CA LEU A 369 -0.41 16.79 12.33
C LEU A 369 -0.79 18.26 12.10
N ALA A 370 -1.98 18.54 11.57
CA ALA A 370 -2.47 19.90 11.39
C ALA A 370 -2.70 20.63 12.72
N ALA A 371 -2.97 19.89 13.81
CA ALA A 371 -3.09 20.42 15.16
C ALA A 371 -1.75 20.53 15.91
N SER A 372 -0.62 20.17 15.27
CA SER A 372 0.70 20.28 15.87
C SER A 372 1.04 21.73 16.25
N LYS A 373 1.79 21.90 17.34
CA LYS A 373 2.34 23.20 17.74
C LYS A 373 3.57 23.61 16.92
N GLU A 374 4.16 22.67 16.21
CA GLU A 374 5.29 22.94 15.32
C GLU A 374 4.79 23.43 13.96
N GLU A 375 5.19 24.65 13.61
CA GLU A 375 4.70 25.34 12.42
C GLU A 375 4.97 24.57 11.12
N ALA A 376 6.16 23.95 10.98
CA ALA A 376 6.50 23.18 9.80
C ALA A 376 5.59 21.95 9.61
N VAL A 377 5.28 21.23 10.71
CA VAL A 377 4.40 20.06 10.70
C VAL A 377 2.96 20.48 10.39
N ALA A 378 2.46 21.52 11.04
CA ALA A 378 1.13 22.04 10.79
C ALA A 378 0.97 22.56 9.35
N ALA A 379 2.00 23.21 8.79
CA ALA A 379 2.00 23.73 7.43
C ALA A 379 1.90 22.61 6.37
N MET A 380 2.68 21.53 6.48
CA MET A 380 2.58 20.41 5.54
C MET A 380 1.21 19.73 5.60
N ALA A 381 0.68 19.46 6.80
CA ALA A 381 -0.62 18.81 6.96
C ALA A 381 -1.79 19.70 6.51
N THR A 382 -1.69 21.03 6.68
CA THR A 382 -2.67 21.99 6.16
C THR A 382 -2.69 21.98 4.62
N ARG A 383 -1.53 21.85 3.98
CA ARG A 383 -1.44 21.67 2.52
C ARG A 383 -2.06 20.34 2.09
N TRP A 384 -1.82 19.25 2.82
CA TRP A 384 -2.44 17.95 2.54
C TRP A 384 -3.97 18.00 2.61
N LYS A 385 -4.55 18.68 3.62
CA LYS A 385 -5.99 18.97 3.66
C LYS A 385 -6.48 19.73 2.43
N THR A 386 -5.67 20.63 1.89
CA THR A 386 -5.98 21.37 0.67
C THR A 386 -5.95 20.47 -0.56
N HIS A 387 -5.00 19.54 -0.65
CA HIS A 387 -4.99 18.51 -1.71
C HIS A 387 -6.26 17.66 -1.69
N MET A 388 -6.70 17.21 -0.52
CA MET A 388 -7.95 16.45 -0.38
C MET A 388 -9.17 17.29 -0.78
N ARG A 389 -9.29 18.52 -0.28
CA ARG A 389 -10.43 19.42 -0.60
C ARG A 389 -10.52 19.79 -2.07
N SER A 390 -9.37 19.89 -2.76
CA SER A 390 -9.31 20.23 -4.18
C SER A 390 -9.44 19.02 -5.11
N GLY A 391 -9.53 17.80 -4.56
CA GLY A 391 -9.55 16.56 -5.35
C GLY A 391 -8.19 16.18 -5.96
N ARG A 392 -7.11 16.88 -5.58
CA ARG A 392 -5.74 16.49 -5.96
C ARG A 392 -5.27 15.26 -5.20
N TRP A 393 -5.83 15.01 -4.01
CA TRP A 393 -5.72 13.73 -3.34
C TRP A 393 -7.10 13.09 -3.24
N VAL A 394 -7.16 11.80 -3.54
CA VAL A 394 -8.36 10.96 -3.37
C VAL A 394 -7.99 9.83 -2.43
N VAL A 395 -8.77 9.61 -1.38
CA VAL A 395 -8.63 8.42 -0.52
C VAL A 395 -9.73 7.43 -0.92
N ALA A 396 -9.32 6.27 -1.42
CA ALA A 396 -10.20 5.30 -2.06
C ALA A 396 -10.17 3.96 -1.28
N PRO A 397 -11.08 3.78 -0.29
CA PRO A 397 -11.23 2.50 0.40
C PRO A 397 -11.86 1.46 -0.53
N HIS A 398 -11.43 0.20 -0.39
CA HIS A 398 -12.06 -0.93 -1.08
C HIS A 398 -11.77 -2.25 -0.36
N ASP A 399 -12.78 -3.11 -0.20
CA ASP A 399 -12.66 -4.38 0.55
C ASP A 399 -11.63 -5.33 -0.07
N TYR A 400 -11.47 -5.33 -1.39
CA TYR A 400 -10.40 -6.06 -2.09
C TYR A 400 -8.99 -5.79 -1.52
N TRP A 401 -8.71 -4.58 -1.03
CA TRP A 401 -7.40 -4.29 -0.43
C TRP A 401 -7.20 -4.98 0.94
N ALA A 402 -8.29 -5.45 1.55
CA ALA A 402 -8.36 -6.15 2.83
C ALA A 402 -8.66 -7.66 2.68
N GLN A 403 -8.47 -8.23 1.48
CA GLN A 403 -8.74 -9.63 1.17
C GLN A 403 -7.49 -10.34 0.60
N GLY A 404 -7.32 -11.62 0.96
CA GLY A 404 -6.16 -12.45 0.61
C GLY A 404 -6.10 -12.93 -0.85
N PHE A 405 -6.74 -12.21 -1.77
CA PHE A 405 -6.67 -12.49 -3.20
C PHE A 405 -5.34 -12.03 -3.80
N PRO A 406 -4.67 -12.85 -4.64
CA PRO A 406 -3.54 -12.38 -5.43
C PRO A 406 -3.98 -11.30 -6.43
N PHE A 407 -3.07 -10.41 -6.81
CA PHE A 407 -3.41 -9.25 -7.63
C PHE A 407 -3.86 -9.58 -9.07
N TRP A 408 -3.58 -10.77 -9.59
CA TRP A 408 -4.14 -11.18 -10.88
C TRP A 408 -5.64 -11.51 -10.83
N THR A 409 -6.23 -11.66 -9.64
CA THR A 409 -7.68 -11.86 -9.47
C THR A 409 -8.40 -10.57 -9.08
N MET A 410 -7.82 -9.39 -9.35
CA MET A 410 -8.50 -8.11 -9.15
C MET A 410 -9.87 -8.13 -9.84
N PRO A 411 -10.96 -7.71 -9.15
CA PRO A 411 -12.27 -7.57 -9.78
C PRO A 411 -12.26 -6.44 -10.81
N GLU A 412 -13.22 -6.47 -11.74
CA GLU A 412 -13.25 -5.58 -12.91
C GLU A 412 -13.27 -4.09 -12.54
N ASP A 413 -13.97 -3.73 -11.48
CA ASP A 413 -14.05 -2.35 -10.98
C ASP A 413 -12.71 -1.87 -10.40
N VAL A 414 -11.99 -2.72 -9.68
CA VAL A 414 -10.62 -2.44 -9.21
C VAL A 414 -9.66 -2.33 -10.40
N VAL A 415 -9.76 -3.24 -11.38
CA VAL A 415 -8.95 -3.15 -12.61
C VAL A 415 -9.23 -1.82 -13.33
N ALA A 416 -10.49 -1.46 -13.54
CA ALA A 416 -10.86 -0.21 -14.20
C ALA A 416 -10.36 1.02 -13.42
N ALA A 417 -10.46 0.98 -12.09
CA ALA A 417 -9.96 2.03 -11.24
C ALA A 417 -8.43 2.18 -11.37
N VAL A 418 -7.66 1.09 -11.40
CA VAL A 418 -6.18 1.14 -11.44
C VAL A 418 -5.64 1.39 -12.86
N SER A 419 -6.30 0.88 -13.91
CA SER A 419 -5.82 0.95 -15.31
C SER A 419 -5.65 2.38 -15.84
N GLY A 420 -6.28 3.38 -15.21
CA GLY A 420 -6.17 4.77 -15.61
C GLY A 420 -5.04 5.54 -14.91
N ALA A 421 -4.21 4.90 -14.09
CA ALA A 421 -3.07 5.53 -13.45
C ALA A 421 -1.83 5.50 -14.37
N ASP A 422 -1.04 6.57 -14.34
CA ASP A 422 0.25 6.63 -15.04
C ASP A 422 1.30 5.78 -14.32
N ALA A 423 1.14 5.61 -13.01
CA ALA A 423 1.92 4.67 -12.19
C ALA A 423 1.15 4.24 -10.93
N VAL A 424 1.44 3.04 -10.46
CA VAL A 424 0.96 2.48 -9.19
C VAL A 424 2.15 2.21 -8.29
N ILE A 425 2.14 2.74 -7.08
CA ILE A 425 3.15 2.48 -6.05
C ILE A 425 2.54 1.50 -5.05
N LEU A 426 3.13 0.31 -4.92
CA LEU A 426 2.73 -0.70 -3.96
C LEU A 426 3.65 -0.66 -2.75
N LYS A 427 3.09 -0.38 -1.57
CA LYS A 427 3.85 -0.34 -0.32
C LYS A 427 3.81 -1.67 0.41
N GLY A 428 4.95 -2.07 0.96
CA GLY A 428 5.00 -3.06 2.03
C GLY A 428 4.97 -4.51 1.58
N ASP A 429 5.10 -5.39 2.58
CA ASP A 429 5.30 -6.82 2.38
C ASP A 429 4.00 -7.53 1.96
N ALA A 430 2.86 -7.20 2.56
CA ALA A 430 1.57 -7.82 2.22
C ALA A 430 1.16 -7.54 0.77
N ASN A 431 1.30 -6.31 0.28
CA ASN A 431 1.03 -5.98 -1.12
C ASN A 431 2.00 -6.68 -2.07
N TYR A 432 3.27 -6.82 -1.69
CA TYR A 432 4.26 -7.55 -2.49
C TYR A 432 3.95 -9.05 -2.56
N ARG A 433 3.56 -9.67 -1.44
CA ARG A 433 3.11 -11.07 -1.42
C ARG A 433 1.89 -11.26 -2.31
N ARG A 434 0.91 -10.34 -2.28
CA ARG A 434 -0.25 -10.36 -3.19
C ARG A 434 0.12 -10.18 -4.66
N LEU A 435 1.11 -9.34 -4.96
CA LEU A 435 1.67 -9.16 -6.31
C LEU A 435 2.34 -10.45 -6.83
N LEU A 436 2.92 -11.25 -5.94
CA LEU A 436 3.58 -12.51 -6.29
C LEU A 436 2.65 -13.73 -6.12
N GLY A 437 1.45 -13.51 -5.59
CA GLY A 437 0.46 -14.51 -5.15
C GLY A 437 0.89 -15.40 -4.00
N ASP A 438 1.86 -14.97 -3.21
CA ASP A 438 2.45 -15.70 -2.09
C ASP A 438 3.05 -17.05 -2.52
N LEU A 439 3.69 -17.07 -3.68
CA LEU A 439 4.25 -18.27 -4.31
C LEU A 439 5.78 -18.32 -4.24
N GLN A 440 6.33 -19.54 -4.33
CA GLN A 440 7.77 -19.83 -4.23
C GLN A 440 8.54 -19.59 -5.54
N TRP A 441 8.50 -18.36 -6.05
CA TRP A 441 9.29 -17.99 -7.23
C TRP A 441 10.80 -18.14 -6.97
N PRO A 442 11.59 -18.66 -7.93
CA PRO A 442 13.03 -18.52 -7.87
C PRO A 442 13.41 -17.04 -7.72
N LEU A 443 14.31 -16.72 -6.78
CA LEU A 443 14.66 -15.32 -6.48
C LEU A 443 15.25 -14.57 -7.67
N SER A 444 15.79 -15.28 -8.66
CA SER A 444 16.33 -14.73 -9.91
C SER A 444 15.28 -14.52 -11.01
N THR A 445 14.04 -14.99 -10.83
CA THR A 445 12.97 -14.85 -11.84
C THR A 445 12.72 -13.37 -12.12
N PRO A 446 12.80 -12.88 -13.37
CA PRO A 446 12.65 -11.45 -13.65
C PRO A 446 11.33 -10.86 -13.14
N PHE A 447 11.39 -9.69 -12.50
CA PHE A 447 10.21 -9.03 -11.94
C PHE A 447 9.10 -8.80 -12.97
N ALA A 448 9.46 -8.46 -14.21
CA ALA A 448 8.51 -8.27 -15.31
C ALA A 448 7.73 -9.56 -15.67
N GLU A 449 8.35 -10.74 -15.55
CA GLU A 449 7.66 -12.02 -15.79
C GLU A 449 6.64 -12.32 -14.69
N VAL A 450 6.91 -11.87 -13.46
CA VAL A 450 6.07 -12.11 -12.30
C VAL A 450 4.98 -11.05 -12.16
N ALA A 451 5.29 -9.76 -12.31
CA ALA A 451 4.36 -8.64 -12.13
C ALA A 451 3.74 -8.12 -13.45
N GLY A 452 4.11 -8.70 -14.60
CA GLY A 452 3.73 -8.26 -15.94
C GLY A 452 2.23 -8.23 -16.26
N TYR A 453 1.38 -8.71 -15.35
CA TYR A 453 -0.08 -8.72 -15.46
C TYR A 453 -0.74 -7.46 -14.88
N MET A 454 0.02 -6.58 -14.21
CA MET A 454 -0.53 -5.37 -13.63
C MET A 454 -1.12 -4.45 -14.72
N PRO A 455 -2.26 -3.79 -14.43
CA PRO A 455 -2.97 -3.00 -15.44
C PRO A 455 -2.33 -1.63 -15.75
N ALA A 456 -1.31 -1.23 -14.99
CA ALA A 456 -0.60 0.03 -15.13
C ALA A 456 0.88 -0.16 -14.73
N PRO A 457 1.79 0.74 -15.13
CA PRO A 457 3.17 0.73 -14.66
C PRO A 457 3.22 0.67 -13.12
N THR A 458 4.03 -0.21 -12.56
CA THR A 458 3.97 -0.55 -11.13
C THR A 458 5.35 -0.50 -10.50
N LEU A 459 5.49 0.31 -9.44
CA LEU A 459 6.65 0.38 -8.56
C LEU A 459 6.33 -0.33 -7.24
N ALA A 460 7.04 -1.41 -6.94
CA ALA A 460 6.93 -2.10 -5.66
C ALA A 460 8.04 -1.65 -4.70
N LEU A 461 7.64 -1.15 -3.53
CA LEU A 461 8.51 -0.71 -2.45
C LEU A 461 8.32 -1.64 -1.25
N ARG A 462 9.25 -2.57 -1.05
CA ARG A 462 9.09 -3.64 -0.06
C ARG A 462 10.34 -3.80 0.80
N THR A 463 10.15 -3.77 2.11
CA THR A 463 11.10 -4.37 3.06
C THR A 463 10.76 -5.83 3.26
N LEU A 464 11.76 -6.71 3.30
CA LEU A 464 11.55 -8.16 3.32
C LEU A 464 11.05 -8.62 4.70
N LYS A 465 9.79 -9.07 4.77
CA LYS A 465 9.16 -9.63 6.00
C LYS A 465 8.53 -11.02 5.76
N ALA A 466 8.87 -11.66 4.65
CA ALA A 466 8.37 -12.97 4.22
C ALA A 466 9.37 -13.68 3.29
N GLU A 467 9.37 -15.02 3.35
CA GLU A 467 10.30 -15.93 2.67
C GLU A 467 9.99 -16.12 1.17
N LEU A 468 9.75 -15.02 0.45
CA LEU A 468 9.55 -15.00 -1.00
C LEU A 468 10.19 -13.78 -1.66
N GLY A 469 10.35 -13.85 -2.97
CA GLY A 469 10.87 -12.75 -3.77
C GLY A 469 11.08 -13.16 -5.22
N CYS A 470 11.44 -12.20 -6.05
CA CYS A 470 11.87 -12.42 -7.42
C CYS A 470 12.82 -11.29 -7.83
N GLY A 471 13.44 -11.39 -9.01
CA GLY A 471 14.22 -10.33 -9.64
C GLY A 471 15.43 -9.84 -8.86
N MET A 472 16.00 -10.64 -7.96
CA MET A 472 17.17 -10.28 -7.16
C MET A 472 18.42 -10.95 -7.70
N ALA A 473 19.51 -10.19 -7.83
CA ALA A 473 20.78 -10.71 -8.30
C ALA A 473 21.41 -11.69 -7.29
N GLU A 474 22.06 -12.74 -7.78
CA GLU A 474 22.61 -13.82 -6.95
C GLU A 474 23.65 -13.33 -5.92
N ASP A 475 24.48 -12.37 -6.31
CA ASP A 475 25.50 -11.76 -5.44
C ASP A 475 24.87 -10.97 -4.29
N ARG A 476 23.78 -10.24 -4.55
CA ARG A 476 23.01 -9.51 -3.53
C ARG A 476 22.31 -10.48 -2.57
N VAL A 477 21.75 -11.57 -3.08
CA VAL A 477 21.16 -12.63 -2.25
C VAL A 477 22.23 -13.31 -1.38
N ALA A 478 23.40 -13.59 -1.95
CA ALA A 478 24.52 -14.18 -1.20
C ALA A 478 25.01 -13.26 -0.08
N TYR A 479 25.12 -11.95 -0.35
CA TYR A 479 25.42 -10.93 0.66
C TYR A 479 24.38 -10.95 1.80
N ALA A 480 23.09 -10.92 1.49
CA ALA A 480 22.04 -10.91 2.51
C ALA A 480 22.08 -12.15 3.41
N LYS A 481 22.28 -13.33 2.81
CA LYS A 481 22.44 -14.61 3.53
C LYS A 481 23.66 -14.64 4.44
N ALA A 482 24.76 -14.00 4.04
CA ALA A 482 25.98 -13.93 4.85
C ALA A 482 25.82 -12.99 6.05
N GLU A 483 24.95 -11.97 5.93
CA GLU A 483 24.71 -10.97 6.98
C GLU A 483 23.77 -11.44 8.09
N SER A 484 22.78 -12.30 7.79
CA SER A 484 21.88 -12.85 8.79
C SER A 484 21.10 -14.07 8.28
N ASP A 485 20.81 -15.02 9.19
CA ASP A 485 19.94 -16.17 8.90
C ASP A 485 18.47 -15.75 8.65
N ASP A 486 18.03 -14.64 9.24
CA ASP A 486 16.65 -14.13 9.16
C ASP A 486 16.46 -13.01 8.10
N TRP A 487 17.39 -12.89 7.14
CA TRP A 487 17.46 -11.78 6.19
C TRP A 487 16.17 -11.54 5.37
N MET A 488 15.35 -12.58 5.15
CA MET A 488 14.07 -12.46 4.42
C MET A 488 12.91 -11.96 5.28
N VAL A 489 13.04 -11.96 6.60
CA VAL A 489 11.90 -11.75 7.52
C VAL A 489 12.14 -10.65 8.56
N SER A 490 13.39 -10.22 8.75
CA SER A 490 13.77 -9.19 9.72
C SER A 490 13.35 -7.76 9.32
N GLY A 491 12.88 -7.55 8.10
CA GLY A 491 12.78 -6.22 7.51
C GLY A 491 14.15 -5.59 7.19
N ARG A 492 15.26 -6.31 7.47
CA ARG A 492 16.67 -6.11 7.04
C ARG A 492 16.84 -5.27 5.78
N PHE A 493 16.39 -5.94 4.74
CA PHE A 493 16.69 -5.69 3.35
C PHE A 493 15.43 -5.20 2.65
N GLY A 494 15.63 -4.55 1.51
CA GLY A 494 14.54 -4.02 0.71
C GLY A 494 14.73 -4.28 -0.77
N VAL A 495 13.65 -4.11 -1.52
CA VAL A 495 13.66 -4.08 -2.98
C VAL A 495 12.85 -2.89 -3.46
N VAL A 496 13.36 -2.27 -4.53
CA VAL A 496 12.66 -1.26 -5.33
C VAL A 496 12.57 -1.84 -6.72
N GLN A 497 11.41 -2.36 -7.09
CA GLN A 497 11.23 -3.07 -8.37
C GLN A 497 10.21 -2.37 -9.23
N PHE A 498 10.54 -2.15 -10.50
CA PHE A 498 9.68 -1.42 -11.41
C PHE A 498 9.29 -2.27 -12.61
N TRP A 499 8.00 -2.25 -12.91
CA TRP A 499 7.45 -2.76 -14.15
C TRP A 499 6.88 -1.59 -14.95
N GLU A 500 7.42 -1.34 -16.14
CA GLU A 500 7.04 -0.18 -16.97
C GLU A 500 5.71 -0.35 -17.73
N GLY A 501 5.11 -1.54 -17.70
CA GLY A 501 3.92 -1.88 -18.48
C GLY A 501 4.24 -2.46 -19.86
N VAL A 502 3.28 -3.16 -20.47
CA VAL A 502 3.47 -3.73 -21.82
C VAL A 502 3.18 -2.66 -22.87
N GLY A 503 4.06 -2.51 -23.86
CA GLY A 503 3.67 -1.93 -25.15
C GLY A 503 2.62 -2.82 -25.81
N ALA A 504 1.61 -2.25 -26.47
CA ALA A 504 0.41 -2.93 -26.98
C ALA A 504 0.67 -4.30 -27.68
N GLY A 505 0.61 -5.40 -26.92
CA GLY A 505 0.77 -6.78 -27.42
C GLY A 505 0.74 -7.79 -26.26
N GLU A 506 -0.20 -8.74 -26.31
CA GLU A 506 -0.75 -9.54 -25.19
C GLU A 506 -1.36 -8.66 -24.07
N SER A 507 -2.69 -8.68 -23.94
CA SER A 507 -3.34 -7.86 -22.92
C SER A 507 -3.03 -8.47 -21.55
N CYS A 508 -2.61 -7.64 -20.58
CA CYS A 508 -2.44 -8.03 -19.18
C CYS A 508 -3.64 -8.84 -18.64
N ALA A 509 -4.84 -8.62 -19.19
CA ALA A 509 -6.05 -9.37 -18.89
C ALA A 509 -5.95 -10.87 -19.20
N SER A 510 -5.28 -11.27 -20.29
CA SER A 510 -5.09 -12.69 -20.65
C SER A 510 -4.20 -13.42 -19.63
N VAL A 511 -3.09 -12.80 -19.23
CA VAL A 511 -2.20 -13.30 -18.19
C VAL A 511 -2.94 -13.42 -16.85
N ARG A 512 -3.74 -12.41 -16.49
CA ARG A 512 -4.58 -12.44 -15.28
C ARG A 512 -5.58 -13.60 -15.30
N ALA A 513 -6.28 -13.80 -16.42
CA ALA A 513 -7.26 -14.87 -16.55
C ALA A 513 -6.63 -16.27 -16.46
N ALA A 514 -5.47 -16.47 -17.11
CA ALA A 514 -4.73 -17.72 -17.05
C ALA A 514 -4.29 -18.04 -15.61
N ARG A 515 -3.64 -17.09 -14.94
CA ARG A 515 -3.18 -17.25 -13.55
C ARG A 515 -4.32 -17.42 -12.55
N THR A 516 -5.44 -16.75 -12.76
CA THR A 516 -6.64 -16.91 -11.92
C THR A 516 -7.15 -18.35 -11.98
N LYS A 517 -7.24 -18.92 -13.20
CA LYS A 517 -7.69 -20.29 -13.38
C LYS A 517 -6.74 -21.29 -12.72
N GLU A 518 -5.44 -21.10 -12.88
CA GLU A 518 -4.41 -21.97 -12.31
C GLU A 518 -4.37 -21.88 -10.78
N TYR A 519 -4.39 -20.67 -10.21
CA TYR A 519 -4.30 -20.45 -8.77
C TYR A 519 -5.41 -21.14 -7.97
N PHE A 520 -6.66 -21.14 -8.45
CA PHE A 520 -7.77 -21.81 -7.76
C PHE A 520 -7.82 -23.33 -7.97
N THR A 521 -6.91 -23.87 -8.80
CA THR A 521 -6.76 -25.33 -8.98
C THR A 521 -5.61 -25.92 -8.15
N MET A 522 -4.76 -25.07 -7.57
CA MET A 522 -3.74 -25.43 -6.58
C MET A 522 -4.37 -25.68 -5.21
#